data_AF-A0A447N9B8-F1
#
_entry.id   AF-A0A447N9B8-F1
#
_cell.length_a   1.000
_cell.length_b   1.000
_cell.length_c   1.000
_cell.angle_alpha   90.00
_cell.angle_beta   90.00
_cell.angle_gamma   90.00
#
_symmetry.space_group_name_H-M   'P 1'
#
loop_
_entity.id
_entity.type
_entity.pdbx_description
1 polymer ?
#
loop_
_entity_poly.entity_id
_entity_poly.type
_entity_poly.pdbx_seq_one_letter_code
_entity_poly.pdbx_strand_id
1 'polypeptide(L)' 'MKIRSQVGMVLNLDKCIGCHTCSVTCKNVWTSREGMEYAWFNNVESKAWRWFSE' A
#
# COMPACT_ATOMS: atom_id res chain seq x y z
N MET A 1 33.87 9.84 -2.78
CA MET A 1 32.61 9.07 -2.67
C MET A 1 31.77 9.65 -1.53
N LYS A 2 30.48 9.95 -1.76
CA LYS A 2 29.51 10.27 -0.70
C LYS A 2 28.53 9.11 -0.60
N ILE A 3 28.80 8.16 0.29
CA ILE A 3 27.91 7.02 0.52
C ILE A 3 26.63 7.54 1.19
N ARG A 4 25.49 7.15 0.64
CA ARG A 4 24.16 7.35 1.23
C ARG A 4 23.54 5.98 1.47
N SER A 5 22.57 5.93 2.37
CA SER A 5 21.74 4.76 2.61
C SER A 5 20.29 5.06 2.26
N GLN A 6 19.58 4.04 1.80
CA GLN A 6 18.14 4.07 1.55
C GLN A 6 17.51 2.83 2.16
N VAL A 7 16.37 3.01 2.84
CA VAL A 7 15.57 1.88 3.34
C VAL A 7 14.82 1.27 2.16
N GLY A 8 15.03 -0.03 1.93
CA GLY A 8 14.32 -0.82 0.92
C GLY A 8 13.24 -1.71 1.54
N MET A 9 12.27 -2.11 0.72
CA MET A 9 11.19 -3.03 1.10
C MET A 9 11.03 -4.09 0.01
N VAL A 10 10.77 -5.34 0.41
CA VAL A 10 10.48 -6.46 -0.49
C VAL A 10 9.19 -7.12 -0.06
N LEU A 11 8.31 -7.39 -1.04
CA LEU A 11 7.06 -8.12 -0.83
C LEU A 11 7.14 -9.48 -1.55
N ASN A 12 7.05 -10.58 -0.79
CA ASN A 12 6.99 -11.91 -1.38
C ASN A 12 5.55 -12.20 -1.84
N LEU A 13 5.35 -12.24 -3.15
CA LEU A 13 4.03 -12.44 -3.75
C LEU A 13 3.51 -13.88 -3.59
N ASP A 14 4.37 -14.88 -3.39
CA ASP A 14 3.94 -16.27 -3.16
C ASP A 14 3.27 -16.45 -1.80
N LYS A 15 3.57 -15.56 -0.84
CA LYS A 15 2.97 -15.56 0.51
C LYS A 15 1.86 -14.51 0.65
N CYS A 16 1.66 -13.65 -0.34
CA CYS A 16 0.62 -12.64 -0.28
C CYS A 16 -0.74 -13.30 -0.53
N ILE A 17 -1.66 -13.16 0.42
CA ILE A 17 -3.02 -13.74 0.34
C ILE A 17 -4.10 -12.71 -0.02
N GLY A 18 -3.71 -11.45 -0.26
CA GLY A 18 -4.67 -10.41 -0.63
C GLY A 18 -5.68 -10.03 0.47
N CYS A 19 -5.31 -10.11 1.75
CA CYS A 19 -6.25 -9.87 2.87
C CYS A 19 -6.53 -8.39 3.20
N HIS A 20 -5.87 -7.43 2.52
CA HIS A 20 -6.03 -5.98 2.74
C HIS A 20 -5.69 -5.45 4.15
N THR A 21 -5.12 -6.26 5.06
CA THR A 21 -4.75 -5.79 6.40
C THR A 21 -3.78 -4.61 6.36
N CYS A 22 -2.80 -4.64 5.46
CA CYS A 22 -1.82 -3.56 5.29
C CYS A 22 -2.46 -2.25 4.78
N SER A 23 -3.55 -2.35 4.02
CA SER A 23 -4.32 -1.20 3.53
C SER A 23 -5.12 -0.56 4.64
N VAL A 24 -5.84 -1.35 5.45
CA VAL A 24 -6.68 -0.84 6.53
C VAL A 24 -5.85 -0.17 7.62
N THR A 25 -4.72 -0.77 8.03
CA THR A 25 -3.86 -0.16 9.04
C THR A 25 -3.28 1.17 8.56
N CYS A 26 -2.82 1.23 7.31
CA CYS A 26 -2.34 2.47 6.71
C CYS A 26 -3.45 3.53 6.62
N LYS A 27 -4.66 3.11 6.22
CA LYS A 27 -5.84 3.98 6.10
C LYS A 27 -6.16 4.65 7.44
N ASN A 28 -6.27 3.84 8.49
CA ASN A 28 -6.71 4.28 9.81
C ASN A 28 -5.73 5.30 10.42
N VAL A 29 -4.42 5.08 10.24
CA VAL A 29 -3.39 5.94 10.81
C VAL A 29 -3.24 7.25 10.02
N TRP A 30 -3.26 7.19 8.68
CA TRP A 30 -2.78 8.30 7.86
C TRP A 30 -3.85 9.03 7.04
N THR A 31 -4.92 8.33 6.63
CA THR A 31 -5.88 8.85 5.62
C THR A 31 -7.34 8.76 6.07
N SER A 32 -7.59 8.76 7.38
CA SER A 32 -8.93 8.76 7.98
C SER A 32 -9.56 10.16 8.09
N ARG A 33 -8.82 11.20 7.69
CA ARG A 33 -9.29 12.60 7.69
C ARG A 33 -10.18 12.91 6.49
N GLU A 34 -11.04 13.91 6.67
CA GLU A 34 -11.93 14.40 5.63
C GLU A 34 -11.15 14.90 4.39
N GLY A 35 -11.64 14.56 3.20
CA GLY A 35 -11.01 14.87 1.92
C GLY A 35 -9.88 13.92 1.50
N MET A 36 -9.59 12.87 2.28
CA MET A 36 -8.60 11.83 1.96
C MET A 36 -9.19 10.42 2.00
N GLU A 37 -10.51 10.27 2.04
CA GLU A 37 -11.22 8.99 2.15
C GLU A 37 -10.98 8.10 0.93
N TYR A 38 -10.83 8.71 -0.25
CA TYR A 38 -10.49 8.00 -1.48
C TYR A 38 -9.02 7.58 -1.55
N ALA A 39 -8.14 8.18 -0.75
CA ALA A 39 -6.70 7.90 -0.81
C ALA A 39 -6.34 6.63 -0.03
N TRP A 40 -5.70 5.69 -0.74
CA TRP A 40 -5.16 4.46 -0.18
C TRP A 40 -3.66 4.40 -0.44
N PHE A 41 -2.85 4.92 0.50
CA PHE A 41 -1.39 4.98 0.35
C PHE A 41 -0.74 3.59 0.24
N ASN A 42 -1.35 2.58 0.85
CA ASN A 42 -0.95 1.19 0.69
C ASN A 42 -2.18 0.42 0.18
N ASN A 43 -2.24 0.13 -1.11
CA ASN A 43 -3.34 -0.59 -1.74
C ASN A 43 -2.90 -2.00 -2.16
N VAL A 44 -3.86 -2.92 -2.19
CA VAL A 44 -3.69 -4.28 -2.70
C VAL A 44 -4.64 -4.44 -3.87
N GLU A 45 -4.12 -4.88 -5.01
CA GLU A 45 -4.90 -5.14 -6.22
C GLU A 45 -4.69 -6.58 -6.69
N SER A 46 -5.76 -7.18 -7.21
CA SER A 46 -5.66 -8.44 -7.95
C SER A 46 -5.23 -8.12 -9.38
N LYS A 47 -4.18 -8.77 -9.89
CA LYS A 47 -3.53 -8.37 -11.16
C LYS A 47 -4.44 -8.26 -12.38
N ALA A 48 -5.46 -9.10 -12.53
CA ALA A 48 -6.41 -9.03 -13.67
C ALA A 48 -7.63 -8.11 -13.42
N TRP A 49 -7.74 -7.47 -12.25
CA TRP A 49 -8.90 -6.68 -11.81
C TRP A 49 -8.37 -5.35 -11.28
N ARG A 50 -8.44 -4.29 -12.08
CA ARG A 50 -7.92 -2.98 -11.69
C ARG A 50 -9.04 -2.14 -11.08
N TRP A 51 -9.06 -2.05 -9.74
CA TRP A 51 -10.13 -1.35 -9.00
C TRP A 51 -9.75 0.06 -8.53
N PHE A 52 -8.47 0.31 -8.21
CA PHE A 52 -8.02 1.60 -7.64
C PHE A 52 -7.32 2.50 -8.64
N SER A 53 -6.98 1.98 -9.82
CA SER A 53 -6.34 2.78 -10.88
C SER A 53 -7.35 3.05 -12.00
N GLU A 54 -8.11 4.14 -11.86
CA GLU A 54 -8.39 5.02 -13.00
C GLU A 54 -7.25 6.04 -13.11
#